data_AF-B3E2G9-F1
#
_entry.id   AF-B3E2G9-F1
#
_cell.length_a   1.000
_cell.length_b   1.000
_cell.length_c   1.000
_cell.angle_alpha   90.00
_cell.angle_beta   90.00
_cell.angle_gamma   90.00
#
_symmetry.space_group_name_H-M   'P 1'
#
loop_
_entity.id
_entity.type
_entity.pdbx_description
1 polymer ?
#
loop_
_entity_poly.entity_id
_entity_poly.type
_entity_poly.pdbx_seq_one_letter_code
_entity_poly.pdbx_strand_id
1 'polypeptide(L)'
;MALQGALFRWLIFGSPTYCVYACVAKLLAAWIASLNWHRNKGAATVKFIPLLFLVLLVAGCSHGPLHEKDYQRWWCEKHGGELEHRLPDNTRVDCLTKEYALEVEYAPKWAESIGQALYYGQSTGRKPAVLVIVRDKDDERFLKRLRAVAKEQGIKVWTVRPKDLE
;
A
#
# COMPACT_ATOMS: atom_id res chain seq x y z
N MET A 1 -1.40 -8.78 32.75
CA MET A 1 -2.42 -8.87 31.69
C MET A 1 -2.10 -7.85 30.62
N ALA A 2 -1.20 -8.26 29.71
CA ALA A 2 -0.82 -7.51 28.53
C ALA A 2 -1.36 -8.26 27.30
N LEU A 3 -1.46 -7.56 26.17
CA LEU A 3 -1.60 -8.11 24.80
C LEU A 3 -3.01 -8.43 24.25
N GLN A 4 -4.02 -7.58 24.49
CA GLN A 4 -5.27 -7.64 23.69
C GLN A 4 -5.61 -6.37 22.89
N GLY A 5 -4.89 -5.26 23.09
CA GLY A 5 -5.21 -3.99 22.42
C GLY A 5 -4.56 -3.75 21.05
N ALA A 6 -3.49 -4.48 20.69
CA ALA A 6 -2.70 -4.17 19.50
C ALA A 6 -3.10 -4.97 18.24
N LEU A 7 -3.80 -6.10 18.40
CA LEU A 7 -4.17 -6.96 17.27
C LEU A 7 -5.38 -6.45 16.47
N PHE A 8 -6.23 -5.62 17.08
CA PHE A 8 -7.48 -5.19 16.44
C PHE A 8 -7.34 -3.98 15.52
N ARG A 9 -6.18 -3.31 15.51
CA ARG A 9 -5.91 -2.15 14.64
C ARG A 9 -5.28 -2.52 13.30
N TRP A 10 -4.80 -3.76 13.15
CA TRP A 10 -4.25 -4.31 11.91
C TRP A 10 -5.31 -4.95 10.99
N LEU A 11 -6.56 -5.05 11.46
CA LEU A 11 -7.68 -5.69 10.76
C LEU A 11 -8.48 -4.74 9.86
N ILE A 12 -8.10 -3.47 9.80
CA ILE A 12 -8.80 -2.45 9.03
C ILE A 12 -7.77 -1.74 8.16
N PHE A 13 -7.85 -2.01 6.85
CA PHE A 13 -7.09 -1.42 5.75
C PHE A 13 -5.68 -1.97 5.47
N GLY A 14 -5.52 -2.57 4.28
CA GLY A 14 -4.24 -2.58 3.58
C GLY A 14 -3.67 -3.92 3.07
N SER A 15 -4.26 -5.09 3.37
CA SER A 15 -3.78 -6.36 2.82
C SER A 15 -4.72 -6.90 1.73
N PRO A 16 -4.21 -7.41 0.59
CA PRO A 16 -5.01 -8.13 -0.40
C PRO A 16 -5.82 -9.29 0.23
N THR A 17 -5.33 -9.84 1.33
CA THR A 17 -6.03 -10.90 2.09
C THR A 17 -7.32 -10.40 2.73
N TYR A 18 -7.40 -9.16 3.21
CA TYR A 18 -8.60 -8.63 3.89
C TYR A 18 -9.80 -8.46 2.96
N CYS A 19 -9.56 -8.10 1.69
CA CYS A 19 -10.63 -7.99 0.71
C CYS A 19 -11.28 -9.35 0.44
N VAL A 20 -10.44 -10.40 0.35
CA VAL A 20 -10.89 -11.79 0.19
C VAL A 20 -11.68 -12.24 1.42
N TYR A 21 -11.16 -12.03 2.63
CA TYR A 21 -11.84 -12.47 3.87
C TYR A 21 -13.17 -11.73 4.11
N ALA A 22 -13.22 -10.42 3.87
CA ALA A 22 -14.44 -9.63 4.05
C ALA A 22 -15.54 -10.00 3.03
N CYS A 23 -15.14 -10.35 1.80
CA CYS A 23 -16.07 -10.81 0.77
C CYS A 23 -16.61 -12.21 1.10
N VAL A 24 -15.72 -13.14 1.50
CA VAL A 24 -16.09 -14.50 1.91
C VAL A 24 -17.02 -14.50 3.13
N ALA A 25 -16.77 -13.65 4.14
CA ALA A 25 -17.58 -13.59 5.36
C ALA A 25 -19.02 -13.10 5.11
N LYS A 26 -19.22 -12.07 4.28
CA LYS A 26 -20.56 -11.57 3.94
C LYS A 26 -21.35 -12.59 3.11
N LEU A 27 -20.67 -13.34 2.26
CA LEU A 27 -21.27 -14.37 1.40
C LEU A 27 -21.62 -15.64 2.19
N LEU A 28 -20.80 -16.03 3.18
CA LEU A 28 -21.11 -17.11 4.13
C LEU A 28 -22.39 -16.83 4.91
N ALA A 29 -22.56 -15.60 5.40
CA ALA A 29 -23.78 -15.18 6.10
C ALA A 29 -25.02 -15.25 5.17
N ALA A 30 -24.88 -14.83 3.91
CA ALA A 30 -25.95 -14.92 2.91
C ALA A 30 -26.28 -16.37 2.52
N TRP A 31 -25.28 -17.26 2.43
CA TRP A 31 -25.48 -18.67 2.16
C TRP A 31 -26.18 -19.40 3.30
N ILE A 32 -25.77 -19.14 4.56
CA ILE A 32 -26.44 -19.68 5.76
C ILE A 32 -27.91 -19.20 5.83
N ALA A 33 -28.17 -17.94 5.49
CA ALA A 33 -29.53 -17.41 5.42
C ALA A 33 -30.39 -18.09 4.33
N SER A 34 -29.79 -18.38 3.16
CA SER A 34 -30.45 -19.09 2.05
C SER A 34 -30.76 -20.56 2.40
N LEU A 35 -29.86 -21.26 3.09
CA LEU A 35 -30.10 -22.62 3.59
C LEU A 35 -31.27 -22.67 4.59
N ASN A 36 -31.33 -21.68 5.50
CA ASN A 36 -32.44 -21.58 6.47
C ASN A 36 -33.78 -21.27 5.79
N TRP A 37 -33.79 -20.49 4.70
CA TRP A 37 -34.98 -20.22 3.90
C TRP A 37 -35.52 -21.47 3.18
N HIS A 38 -34.63 -22.29 2.62
CA HIS A 38 -35.00 -23.52 1.90
C HIS A 38 -35.55 -24.64 2.78
N ARG A 39 -35.25 -24.64 4.09
CA ARG A 39 -35.80 -25.62 5.04
C ARG A 39 -37.32 -25.52 5.21
N ASN A 40 -37.95 -24.40 4.81
CA ASN A 40 -39.35 -24.11 5.14
C ASN A 40 -40.34 -24.24 3.95
N LYS A 41 -39.88 -24.60 2.75
CA LYS A 41 -40.76 -24.82 1.58
C LYS A 41 -40.36 -26.08 0.81
N GLY A 42 -41.31 -27.00 0.67
CA GLY A 42 -41.15 -28.29 -0.03
C GLY A 42 -40.48 -28.14 -1.39
N ALA A 43 -39.47 -28.97 -1.62
CA ALA A 43 -38.52 -28.86 -2.71
C ALA A 43 -39.15 -29.02 -4.10
N ALA A 44 -38.99 -28.00 -4.95
CA ALA A 44 -38.78 -28.18 -6.38
C ALA A 44 -37.33 -27.74 -6.67
N THR A 45 -36.50 -28.68 -7.07
CA THR A 45 -35.04 -28.52 -7.19
C THR A 45 -34.67 -27.61 -8.36
N VAL A 46 -34.40 -26.34 -8.08
CA VAL A 46 -33.81 -25.41 -9.05
C VAL A 46 -32.29 -25.66 -9.14
N LYS A 47 -31.89 -26.68 -9.92
CA LYS A 47 -30.49 -27.14 -10.06
C LYS A 47 -29.56 -26.16 -10.79
N PHE A 48 -30.07 -25.05 -11.32
CA PHE A 48 -29.30 -24.10 -12.14
C PHE A 48 -28.72 -22.89 -11.37
N ILE A 49 -29.21 -22.61 -10.15
CA ILE A 49 -28.75 -21.48 -9.33
C ILE A 49 -27.33 -21.65 -8.75
N PRO A 50 -26.87 -22.84 -8.28
CA PRO A 50 -25.55 -22.95 -7.65
C PRO A 50 -24.39 -22.82 -8.65
N LEU A 51 -24.61 -23.15 -9.93
CA LEU A 51 -23.57 -23.06 -10.96
C LEU A 51 -23.29 -21.60 -11.37
N LEU A 52 -24.34 -20.76 -11.47
CA LEU A 52 -24.20 -19.32 -11.76
C LEU A 52 -23.51 -18.58 -10.60
N PHE A 53 -23.82 -18.96 -9.35
CA PHE A 53 -23.15 -18.43 -8.16
C PHE A 53 -21.67 -18.83 -8.10
N LEU A 54 -21.32 -20.06 -8.49
CA LEU A 54 -19.92 -20.50 -8.58
C LEU A 54 -19.13 -19.69 -9.62
N VAL A 55 -19.72 -19.37 -10.77
CA VAL A 55 -19.07 -18.55 -11.81
C VAL A 55 -18.81 -17.11 -11.32
N LEU A 56 -19.71 -16.53 -10.53
CA LEU A 56 -19.52 -15.19 -9.93
C LEU A 56 -18.45 -15.16 -8.84
N LEU A 57 -18.14 -16.29 -8.18
CA LEU A 57 -17.06 -16.39 -7.19
C LEU A 57 -15.66 -16.38 -7.81
N VAL A 58 -15.52 -16.72 -9.11
CA VAL A 58 -14.23 -16.76 -9.83
C VAL A 58 -13.96 -15.46 -10.61
N ALA A 59 -14.86 -14.47 -10.56
CA ALA A 59 -14.58 -13.12 -11.03
C ALA A 59 -13.57 -12.45 -10.08
N GLY A 60 -12.31 -12.84 -10.22
CA GLY A 60 -11.20 -12.45 -9.35
C GLY A 60 -10.95 -10.94 -9.34
N CYS A 61 -10.46 -10.46 -8.20
CA CYS A 61 -9.97 -9.09 -8.04
C CYS A 61 -8.75 -8.89 -8.95
N SER A 62 -8.96 -8.27 -10.11
CA SER A 62 -7.86 -7.73 -10.91
C SER A 62 -7.26 -6.56 -10.13
N HIS A 63 -6.03 -6.74 -9.63
CA HIS A 63 -5.27 -5.63 -9.09
C HIS A 63 -4.77 -4.80 -10.27
N GLY A 64 -5.12 -3.51 -10.27
CA GLY A 64 -4.59 -2.55 -11.25
C GLY A 64 -3.07 -2.41 -11.13
N PRO A 65 -2.41 -1.79 -12.11
CA PRO A 65 -0.97 -1.53 -12.03
C PRO A 65 -0.65 -0.68 -10.80
N LEU A 66 0.49 -0.97 -10.14
CA LEU A 66 0.99 -0.17 -9.03
C LEU A 66 1.49 1.18 -9.54
N HIS A 67 1.09 2.23 -8.84
CA HIS A 67 1.52 3.60 -9.04
C HIS A 67 2.36 4.09 -7.86
N GLU A 68 3.11 5.17 -8.05
CA GLU A 68 3.96 5.82 -7.04
C GLU A 68 3.25 6.01 -5.68
N LYS A 69 2.02 6.53 -5.72
CA LYS A 69 1.15 6.72 -4.54
C LYS A 69 0.92 5.45 -3.73
N ASP A 70 0.97 4.27 -4.35
CA ASP A 70 0.76 3.00 -3.68
C ASP A 70 2.00 2.65 -2.83
N TYR A 71 3.21 2.88 -3.35
CA TYR A 71 4.47 2.76 -2.61
C TYR A 71 4.57 3.80 -1.49
N GLN A 72 4.15 5.03 -1.79
CA GLN A 72 4.12 6.13 -0.84
C GLN A 72 3.25 5.78 0.37
N ARG A 73 2.00 5.40 0.12
CA ARG A 73 1.06 4.99 1.18
C ARG A 73 1.61 3.80 1.96
N TRP A 74 2.02 2.74 1.27
CA TRP A 74 2.53 1.51 1.89
C TRP A 74 3.70 1.79 2.83
N TRP A 75 4.68 2.58 2.39
CA TRP A 75 5.86 2.88 3.21
C TRP A 75 5.48 3.78 4.38
N CYS A 76 4.67 4.81 4.14
CA CYS A 76 4.33 5.79 5.17
C CYS A 76 3.52 5.18 6.31
N GLU A 77 2.51 4.35 5.98
CA GLU A 77 1.72 3.63 6.97
C GLU A 77 2.60 2.70 7.82
N LYS A 78 3.51 1.95 7.18
CA LYS A 78 4.43 1.03 7.88
C LYS A 78 5.37 1.74 8.86
N HIS A 79 5.70 3.00 8.61
CA HIS A 79 6.59 3.80 9.44
C HIS A 79 5.86 4.80 10.35
N GLY A 80 4.52 4.74 10.40
CA GLY A 80 3.70 5.64 11.21
C GLY A 80 3.89 7.12 10.86
N GLY A 81 4.12 7.43 9.58
CA GLY A 81 4.27 8.79 9.09
C GLY A 81 2.94 9.44 8.72
N GLU A 82 3.00 10.75 8.48
CA GLU A 82 1.93 11.56 7.92
C GLU A 82 2.07 11.60 6.39
N LEU A 83 1.06 11.06 5.70
CA LEU A 83 1.01 10.97 4.24
C LEU A 83 0.68 12.34 3.62
N GLU A 84 1.41 12.74 2.57
CA GLU A 84 1.19 13.98 1.81
C GLU A 84 1.15 15.26 2.70
N HIS A 85 2.09 15.38 3.64
CA HIS A 85 2.15 16.54 4.54
C HIS A 85 2.36 17.85 3.77
N ARG A 86 1.41 18.78 3.87
CA ARG A 86 1.41 20.03 3.09
C ARG A 86 2.24 21.12 3.77
N LEU A 87 3.19 21.68 3.03
CA LEU A 87 4.05 22.79 3.45
C LEU A 87 3.36 24.16 3.21
N PRO A 88 3.85 25.26 3.80
CA PRO A 88 3.27 26.59 3.64
C PRO A 88 3.22 27.11 2.20
N ASP A 89 4.12 26.64 1.34
CA ASP A 89 4.18 26.98 -0.09
C ASP A 89 3.26 26.11 -0.96
N ASN A 90 2.42 25.26 -0.34
CA ASN A 90 1.56 24.26 -0.99
C ASN A 90 2.27 23.07 -1.65
N THR A 91 3.58 22.93 -1.49
CA THR A 91 4.23 21.65 -1.81
C THR A 91 3.85 20.59 -0.77
N ARG A 92 4.10 19.32 -1.09
CA ARG A 92 3.76 18.18 -0.22
C ARG A 92 4.98 17.32 -0.03
N VAL A 93 5.24 16.95 1.22
CA VAL A 93 6.18 15.88 1.56
C VAL A 93 5.43 14.57 1.46
N ASP A 94 5.93 13.63 0.66
CA ASP A 94 5.27 12.36 0.41
C ASP A 94 4.97 11.58 1.70
N CYS A 95 5.96 11.51 2.59
CA CYS A 95 5.76 11.00 3.93
C CYS A 95 6.60 11.74 4.96
N LEU A 96 5.95 12.32 5.97
CA LEU A 96 6.63 12.97 7.08
C LEU A 96 6.61 12.08 8.32
N THR A 97 7.78 11.70 8.82
CA THR A 97 7.93 10.94 10.07
C THR A 97 8.53 11.82 11.17
N LYS A 98 8.71 11.26 12.37
CA LYS A 98 9.42 11.93 13.45
C LYS A 98 10.86 12.30 13.08
N GLU A 99 11.51 11.53 12.22
CA GLU A 99 12.94 11.69 11.92
C GLU A 99 13.22 12.17 10.49
N TYR A 100 12.38 11.78 9.54
CA TYR A 100 12.63 11.95 8.11
C TYR A 100 11.48 12.68 7.41
N ALA A 101 11.85 13.55 6.46
CA ALA A 101 10.97 14.01 5.40
C ALA A 101 11.35 13.25 4.13
N LEU A 102 10.46 12.35 3.72
CA LEU A 102 10.71 11.37 2.68
C LEU A 102 10.06 11.82 1.36
N GLU A 103 10.81 11.70 0.28
CA GLU A 103 10.31 11.70 -1.11
C GLU A 103 10.26 10.28 -1.67
N VAL A 104 9.21 9.93 -2.40
CA VAL A 104 9.01 8.61 -3.01
C VAL A 104 8.98 8.75 -4.51
N GLU A 105 9.95 8.18 -5.21
CA GLU A 105 10.09 8.42 -6.64
C GLU A 105 10.69 7.23 -7.38
N TYR A 106 10.33 7.05 -8.66
CA TYR A 106 10.92 6.06 -9.54
C TYR A 106 12.40 6.37 -9.84
N ALA A 107 13.20 5.32 -9.91
CA ALA A 107 14.65 5.42 -10.10
C ALA A 107 15.09 6.34 -11.27
N PRO A 108 14.44 6.39 -12.45
CA PRO A 108 14.83 7.31 -13.51
C PRO A 108 14.85 8.80 -13.12
N LYS A 109 14.04 9.21 -12.14
CA LYS A 109 13.96 10.59 -11.64
C LYS A 109 14.82 10.84 -10.39
N TRP A 110 15.82 9.99 -10.14
CA TRP A 110 16.74 10.12 -8.99
C TRP A 110 17.34 11.52 -8.76
N ALA A 111 17.52 12.31 -9.82
CA ALA A 111 18.10 13.65 -9.70
C ALA A 111 17.10 14.66 -9.13
N GLU A 112 15.82 14.55 -9.51
CA GLU A 112 14.72 15.39 -9.02
C GLU A 112 14.47 15.11 -7.53
N SER A 113 14.44 13.84 -7.15
CA SER A 113 14.18 13.41 -5.77
C SER A 113 15.23 13.89 -4.77
N ILE A 114 16.47 14.20 -5.21
CA ILE A 114 17.49 14.83 -4.37
C ILE A 114 17.06 16.24 -3.95
N GLY A 115 16.63 17.05 -4.91
CA GLY A 115 16.23 18.43 -4.65
C GLY A 115 15.02 18.49 -3.73
N GLN A 116 14.02 17.65 -4.01
CA GLN A 116 12.82 17.52 -3.17
C GLN A 116 13.14 17.03 -1.76
N ALA A 117 13.90 15.95 -1.61
CA ALA A 117 14.26 15.43 -0.28
C ALA A 117 15.01 16.48 0.57
N LEU A 118 15.98 17.19 -0.02
CA LEU A 118 16.72 18.26 0.66
C LEU A 118 15.80 19.41 1.07
N TYR A 119 14.95 19.88 0.15
CA TYR A 119 14.00 20.94 0.42
C TYR A 119 13.02 20.55 1.53
N TYR A 120 12.44 19.35 1.47
CA TYR A 120 11.50 18.87 2.49
C TYR A 120 12.17 18.68 3.85
N GLY A 121 13.40 18.17 3.90
CA GLY A 121 14.18 18.09 5.12
C GLY A 121 14.38 19.47 5.76
N GLN A 122 14.81 20.46 4.95
CA GLN A 122 15.01 21.83 5.39
C GLN A 122 13.70 22.47 5.90
N SER A 123 12.61 22.36 5.14
CA SER A 123 11.33 22.99 5.45
C SER A 123 10.62 22.41 6.67
N THR A 124 10.93 21.17 7.04
CA THR A 124 10.30 20.47 8.17
C THR A 124 11.22 20.30 9.39
N GLY A 125 12.51 20.62 9.26
CA GLY A 125 13.52 20.34 10.28
C GLY A 125 13.79 18.84 10.47
N ARG A 126 13.47 18.01 9.47
CA ARG A 126 13.71 16.55 9.48
C ARG A 126 14.90 16.20 8.60
N LYS A 127 15.41 14.97 8.75
CA LYS A 127 16.47 14.47 7.87
C LYS A 127 15.90 14.21 6.47
N PRO A 128 16.59 14.65 5.40
CA PRO A 128 16.15 14.40 4.03
C PRO A 128 16.25 12.89 3.73
N ALA A 129 15.23 12.36 3.06
CA ALA A 129 15.25 10.96 2.67
C ALA A 129 14.53 10.69 1.34
N VAL A 130 14.95 9.62 0.67
CA VAL A 130 14.35 9.13 -0.58
C VAL A 130 14.03 7.65 -0.44
N LEU A 131 12.79 7.27 -0.75
CA LEU A 131 12.42 5.90 -1.08
C LEU A 131 12.39 5.78 -2.60
N VAL A 132 13.36 5.08 -3.17
CA VAL A 132 13.43 4.93 -4.62
C VAL A 132 12.77 3.62 -5.07
N ILE A 133 11.85 3.73 -6.03
CA ILE A 133 11.17 2.58 -6.62
C ILE A 133 12.05 2.04 -7.75
N VAL A 134 12.52 0.80 -7.59
CA VAL A 134 13.39 0.08 -8.53
C VAL A 134 12.57 -1.01 -9.21
N ARG A 135 12.33 -0.88 -10.52
CA ARG A 135 11.45 -1.81 -11.26
C ARG A 135 12.21 -3.00 -11.82
N ASP A 136 13.41 -2.76 -12.34
CA ASP A 136 14.21 -3.76 -13.03
C ASP A 136 15.72 -3.52 -12.83
N LYS A 137 16.54 -4.31 -13.51
CA LYS A 137 18.01 -4.22 -13.46
C LYS A 137 18.55 -2.92 -14.06
N ASP A 138 17.83 -2.30 -15.01
CA ASP A 138 18.30 -1.12 -15.71
C ASP A 138 18.19 0.11 -14.80
N ASP A 139 17.27 0.08 -13.83
CA ASP A 139 17.12 1.09 -12.79
C ASP A 139 18.30 1.14 -11.79
N GLU A 140 19.09 0.07 -11.66
CA GLU A 140 20.25 0.00 -10.75
C GLU A 140 21.31 1.08 -11.06
N ARG A 141 21.42 1.49 -12.33
CA ARG A 141 22.33 2.59 -12.72
C ARG A 141 21.95 3.92 -12.08
N PHE A 142 20.65 4.16 -11.90
CA PHE A 142 20.16 5.39 -11.28
C PHE A 142 20.31 5.33 -9.77
N LEU A 143 20.04 4.17 -9.16
CA LEU A 143 20.30 3.94 -7.74
C LEU A 143 21.77 4.17 -7.38
N LYS A 144 22.72 3.75 -8.23
CA LYS A 144 24.15 4.02 -8.04
C LYS A 144 24.45 5.52 -8.03
N ARG A 145 23.86 6.29 -8.94
CA ARG A 145 24.01 7.76 -9.01
C ARG A 145 23.40 8.44 -7.79
N LEU A 146 22.17 8.06 -7.41
CA LEU A 146 21.49 8.56 -6.22
C LEU A 146 22.34 8.34 -4.96
N ARG A 147 22.82 7.12 -4.72
CA ARG A 147 23.59 6.78 -3.52
C ARG A 147 24.91 7.56 -3.42
N ALA A 148 25.55 7.86 -4.55
CA ALA A 148 26.77 8.65 -4.56
C ALA A 148 26.52 10.06 -4.03
N VAL A 149 25.52 10.76 -4.56
CA VAL A 149 25.19 12.14 -4.13
C VAL A 149 24.54 12.14 -2.75
N ALA A 150 23.65 11.20 -2.46
CA ALA A 150 22.97 11.08 -1.18
C ALA A 150 23.94 10.92 -0.01
N LYS A 151 25.06 10.20 -0.22
CA LYS A 151 26.10 10.05 0.80
C LYS A 151 26.75 11.39 1.17
N GLU A 152 27.05 12.23 0.17
CA GLU A 152 27.67 13.54 0.38
C GLU A 152 26.69 14.53 1.02
N GLN A 153 25.42 14.46 0.64
CA GLN A 153 24.38 15.37 1.09
C GLN A 153 23.66 14.91 2.39
N GLY A 154 24.05 13.76 2.95
CA GLY A 154 23.42 13.21 4.17
C GLY A 154 21.99 12.73 3.98
N ILE A 155 21.60 12.36 2.76
CA ILE A 155 20.26 11.87 2.42
C ILE A 155 20.17 10.37 2.73
N LYS A 156 19.14 9.97 3.48
CA LYS A 156 18.85 8.55 3.73
C LYS A 156 18.14 7.94 2.53
N VAL A 157 18.67 6.83 1.99
CA VAL A 157 18.08 6.14 0.83
C VAL A 157 17.55 4.78 1.24
N TRP A 158 16.28 4.52 0.91
CA TRP A 158 15.66 3.18 0.90
C TRP A 158 15.30 2.80 -0.53
N THR A 159 15.12 1.51 -0.76
CA THR A 159 14.68 0.97 -2.06
C THR A 159 13.43 0.12 -1.86
N VAL A 160 12.52 0.18 -2.81
CA VAL A 160 11.32 -0.68 -2.87
C VAL A 160 11.12 -1.18 -4.31
N ARG A 161 10.55 -2.37 -4.45
CA ARG A 161 10.21 -3.00 -5.73
C ARG A 161 8.72 -3.36 -5.76
N PRO A 162 8.12 -3.55 -6.93
CA PRO A 162 6.70 -3.96 -7.05
C PRO A 162 6.33 -5.16 -6.18
N LYS A 163 7.18 -6.19 -6.19
CA LYS A 163 6.99 -7.43 -5.41
C LYS A 163 7.01 -7.24 -3.88
N ASP A 164 7.45 -6.09 -3.37
CA ASP A 164 7.49 -5.82 -1.93
C ASP A 164 6.12 -5.37 -1.38
N LEU A 165 5.17 -5.06 -2.28
CA LEU A 165 3.80 -4.65 -1.97
C LEU A 165 2.78 -5.80 -2.13
N GLU A 166 3.22 -6.95 -2.63
CA GLU A 166 2.42 -8.19 -2.76
C GLU A 166 2.28 -8.91 -1.41
#